data_AF-A0A7R9U6N9-F1
#
_entry.id   AF-A0A7R9U6N9-F1
#
_cell.length_a   1.000
_cell.length_b   1.000
_cell.length_c   1.000
_cell.angle_alpha   90.00
_cell.angle_beta   90.00
_cell.angle_gamma   90.00
#
_symmetry.space_group_name_H-M   'P 1'
#
loop_
_entity.id
_entity.type
_entity.pdbx_description
1 polymer ?
#
loop_
_entity_poly.entity_id
_entity_poly.type
_entity_poly.pdbx_seq_one_letter_code
_entity_poly.pdbx_strand_id
1 'polypeptide(L)'
;MTEAPDFVVDGGTYLNPPPCLRLSKFYKLCETSSVCKLTGGLGPPGLQLYRVPIMYAAAAVSFISIILCIVPLVSFATDADTVRNVHWTHAKGRTFVGDVRVDSFDVYISLRAIALFGFQDTDPTVFDFEDDDCDEELFPYCDDCIESSEDTESVVILAFLTTILQLVQDLQRSSFAGDFNCQRFLGIVFGIVGAFSTLQSIRS
;
A
#
# COMPACT_ATOMS: atom_id res chain seq x y z
N MET A 1 -36.97 -26.43 1.81
CA MET A 1 -35.57 -26.91 1.92
C MET A 1 -35.13 -27.24 0.51
N THR A 2 -34.47 -26.30 -0.14
CA THR A 2 -33.86 -26.52 -1.46
C THR A 2 -32.48 -27.09 -1.23
N GLU A 3 -32.26 -28.32 -1.71
CA GLU A 3 -30.93 -28.92 -1.74
C GLU A 3 -30.00 -28.01 -2.53
N ALA A 4 -28.83 -27.71 -1.96
CA ALA A 4 -27.81 -26.96 -2.69
C ALA A 4 -27.37 -27.82 -3.87
N PRO A 5 -27.33 -27.29 -5.10
CA PRO A 5 -26.90 -28.06 -6.25
C PRO A 5 -25.48 -28.58 -6.00
N ASP A 6 -25.28 -29.89 -6.20
CA ASP A 6 -23.95 -30.49 -6.24
C ASP A 6 -23.17 -29.84 -7.38
N PHE A 7 -22.19 -29.01 -7.02
CA PHE A 7 -21.28 -28.38 -7.97
C PHE A 7 -20.40 -29.48 -8.58
N VAL A 8 -20.74 -29.91 -9.80
CA VAL A 8 -19.84 -30.71 -10.64
C VAL A 8 -18.71 -29.79 -11.09
N VAL A 9 -17.52 -30.00 -10.53
CA VAL A 9 -16.32 -29.21 -10.81
C VAL A 9 -15.66 -29.76 -12.07
N ASP A 10 -16.01 -29.20 -13.24
CA ASP A 10 -15.31 -29.48 -14.48
C ASP A 10 -13.94 -28.79 -14.47
N GLY A 11 -12.88 -29.59 -14.22
CA GLY A 11 -11.52 -29.53 -14.79
C GLY A 11 -10.68 -28.24 -14.83
N GLY A 12 -11.22 -27.07 -14.50
CA GLY A 12 -10.48 -25.81 -14.42
C GLY A 12 -9.73 -25.75 -13.09
N THR A 13 -8.46 -25.32 -13.12
CA THR A 13 -7.70 -24.97 -11.91
C THR A 13 -8.32 -23.76 -11.22
N TYR A 14 -9.40 -23.99 -10.48
CA TYR A 14 -9.97 -23.00 -9.58
C TYR A 14 -8.99 -22.79 -8.42
N LEU A 15 -8.67 -21.53 -8.11
CA LEU A 15 -8.02 -21.21 -6.85
C LEU A 15 -8.92 -21.71 -5.72
N ASN A 16 -8.38 -22.58 -4.87
CA ASN A 16 -9.11 -23.09 -3.72
C ASN A 16 -9.68 -21.92 -2.91
N PRO A 17 -10.95 -22.00 -2.46
CA PRO A 17 -11.51 -20.96 -1.61
C PRO A 17 -10.63 -20.78 -0.36
N PRO A 18 -10.59 -19.56 0.21
CA PRO A 18 -9.77 -19.27 1.38
C PRO A 18 -10.07 -20.27 2.51
N PRO A 19 -9.07 -20.62 3.36
CA PRO A 19 -9.18 -21.73 4.32
C PRO A 19 -10.41 -21.64 5.24
N CYS A 20 -10.80 -20.41 5.60
CA CYS A 20 -11.99 -20.10 6.41
C CYS A 20 -13.32 -20.49 5.74
N LEU A 21 -13.39 -20.55 4.41
CA LEU A 21 -14.57 -20.99 3.65
C LEU A 21 -14.56 -22.50 3.32
N ARG A 22 -13.46 -23.22 3.62
CA ARG A 22 -13.41 -24.69 3.44
C ARG A 22 -14.29 -25.44 4.43
N LEU A 23 -14.61 -24.83 5.58
CA LEU A 23 -15.54 -25.39 6.55
C LEU A 23 -16.98 -25.09 6.11
N SER A 24 -17.67 -26.12 5.60
CA SER A 24 -19.02 -26.02 5.02
C SER A 24 -20.05 -25.31 5.92
N LYS A 25 -19.91 -25.42 7.25
CA LYS A 25 -20.78 -24.75 8.22
C LYS A 25 -20.57 -23.24 8.25
N PHE A 26 -19.32 -22.78 8.23
CA PHE A 26 -18.99 -21.35 8.26
C PHE A 26 -19.30 -20.67 6.92
N TYR A 27 -19.08 -21.37 5.81
CA TYR A 27 -19.46 -20.91 4.48
C TYR A 27 -20.94 -20.51 4.40
N LYS A 28 -21.84 -21.41 4.83
CA LYS A 28 -23.29 -21.14 4.82
C LYS A 28 -23.66 -19.99 5.75
N LEU A 29 -23.06 -19.89 6.93
CA LEU A 29 -23.33 -18.80 7.87
C LEU A 29 -22.91 -17.44 7.30
N CYS A 30 -21.74 -17.37 6.68
CA CYS A 30 -21.21 -16.12 6.13
C CYS A 30 -22.03 -15.64 4.93
N GLU A 31 -22.28 -16.52 3.95
CA GLU A 31 -23.05 -16.20 2.75
C GLU A 31 -24.54 -15.96 3.03
N THR A 32 -25.10 -16.58 4.08
CA THR A 32 -26.51 -16.34 4.42
C THR A 32 -26.73 -15.12 5.30
N SER A 33 -25.67 -14.51 5.84
CA SER A 33 -25.76 -13.32 6.68
C SER A 33 -26.44 -12.17 5.92
N SER A 34 -27.31 -11.44 6.63
CA SER A 34 -28.09 -10.35 6.04
C SER A 34 -27.20 -9.25 5.45
N VAL A 35 -26.06 -8.96 6.10
CA VAL A 35 -25.10 -7.95 5.64
C VAL A 35 -24.52 -8.35 4.28
N CYS A 36 -23.99 -9.57 4.16
CA CYS A 36 -23.40 -10.04 2.91
C CYS A 36 -24.42 -10.07 1.77
N LYS A 37 -25.64 -10.56 2.03
CA LYS A 37 -26.72 -10.57 1.02
C LYS A 37 -27.10 -9.17 0.57
N LEU A 38 -27.22 -8.22 1.51
CA LEU A 38 -27.57 -6.85 1.20
C LEU A 38 -26.48 -6.19 0.36
N THR A 39 -25.22 -6.29 0.78
CA THR A 39 -24.07 -5.70 0.08
C THR A 39 -23.76 -6.40 -1.24
N GLY A 40 -24.02 -7.70 -1.33
CA GLY A 40 -23.88 -8.48 -2.55
C GLY A 40 -24.94 -8.16 -3.59
N GLY A 41 -26.17 -7.86 -3.15
CA GLY A 41 -27.27 -7.41 -4.01
C GLY A 41 -27.20 -5.94 -4.43
N LEU A 42 -26.35 -5.13 -3.78
CA LEU A 42 -26.11 -3.73 -4.13
C LEU A 42 -25.33 -3.63 -5.45
N GLY A 43 -26.04 -3.27 -6.52
CA GLY A 43 -25.44 -2.95 -7.82
C GLY A 43 -26.51 -2.71 -8.87
N PRO A 44 -26.28 -1.81 -9.85
CA PRO A 44 -27.22 -1.61 -10.94
C PRO A 44 -27.33 -2.88 -11.79
N PRO A 45 -28.54 -3.35 -12.12
CA PRO A 45 -28.74 -4.63 -12.82
C PRO A 45 -28.05 -4.67 -14.18
N GLY A 46 -27.93 -3.53 -14.86
CA GLY A 46 -27.22 -3.43 -16.15
C GLY A 46 -25.71 -3.71 -16.07
N LEU A 47 -25.06 -3.46 -14.92
CA LEU A 47 -23.62 -3.70 -14.77
C LEU A 47 -23.29 -5.19 -14.67
N GLN A 48 -24.26 -6.04 -14.33
CA GLN A 48 -24.01 -7.47 -14.21
C GLN A 48 -23.62 -8.12 -15.55
N LEU A 49 -24.10 -7.57 -16.68
CA LEU A 49 -23.75 -8.02 -18.03
C LEU A 49 -22.27 -7.78 -18.36
N TYR A 50 -21.69 -6.71 -17.83
CA TYR A 50 -20.29 -6.32 -18.06
C TYR A 50 -19.40 -6.63 -16.85
N ARG A 51 -19.84 -7.53 -15.98
CA ARG A 51 -19.14 -7.82 -14.73
C ARG A 51 -17.70 -8.29 -14.93
N VAL A 52 -17.50 -9.27 -15.82
CA VAL A 52 -16.17 -9.85 -16.10
C VAL A 52 -15.19 -8.79 -16.61
N PRO A 53 -15.48 -8.00 -17.67
CA PRO A 53 -14.54 -6.99 -18.15
C PRO A 53 -14.29 -5.89 -17.12
N ILE A 54 -15.28 -5.53 -16.29
CA ILE A 54 -15.09 -4.56 -15.20
C ILE A 54 -14.11 -5.10 -14.14
N MET A 55 -14.23 -6.37 -13.75
CA MET A 55 -13.30 -6.98 -12.78
C MET A 55 -11.88 -7.10 -13.34
N TYR A 56 -11.71 -7.38 -14.63
CA TYR A 56 -10.39 -7.35 -15.27
C TYR A 56 -9.80 -5.94 -15.34
N ALA A 57 -10.63 -4.93 -15.63
CA ALA A 57 -10.19 -3.54 -15.59
C ALA A 57 -9.77 -3.13 -14.17
N ALA A 58 -10.53 -3.51 -13.14
CA ALA A 58 -10.18 -3.30 -11.75
C ALA A 58 -8.87 -4.00 -11.37
N ALA A 59 -8.68 -5.27 -11.76
CA ALA A 59 -7.43 -5.99 -11.55
C ALA A 59 -6.24 -5.30 -12.23
N ALA A 60 -6.41 -4.75 -13.43
CA ALA A 60 -5.37 -3.99 -14.11
C ALA A 60 -5.00 -2.71 -13.36
N VAL A 61 -5.99 -1.99 -12.82
CA VAL A 61 -5.75 -0.81 -11.98
C VAL A 61 -5.01 -1.21 -10.70
N SER A 62 -5.46 -2.26 -10.01
CA SER A 62 -4.79 -2.80 -8.82
C SER A 62 -3.34 -3.18 -9.11
N PHE A 63 -3.06 -3.77 -10.28
CA PHE A 63 -1.69 -4.09 -10.69
C PHE A 63 -0.83 -2.84 -10.90
N ILE A 64 -1.36 -1.79 -11.54
CA ILE A 64 -0.66 -0.50 -11.68
C ILE A 64 -0.41 0.12 -10.29
N SER A 65 -1.38 0.06 -9.39
CA SER A 65 -1.22 0.53 -8.01
C SER A 65 -0.10 -0.19 -7.27
N ILE A 66 0.04 -1.52 -7.42
CA ILE A 66 1.17 -2.27 -6.85
C ILE A 66 2.51 -1.71 -7.35
N ILE A 67 2.63 -1.46 -8.66
CA ILE A 67 3.85 -0.88 -9.25
C ILE A 67 4.16 0.49 -8.62
N LEU A 68 3.14 1.33 -8.46
CA LEU A 68 3.30 2.65 -7.84
C LEU A 68 3.68 2.56 -6.35
N CYS A 69 3.14 1.58 -5.61
CA CYS A 69 3.49 1.34 -4.21
C CYS A 69 4.92 0.82 -4.02
N ILE A 70 5.57 0.28 -5.06
CA ILE A 70 6.99 -0.12 -4.96
C ILE A 70 7.90 1.11 -4.79
N VAL A 71 7.58 2.25 -5.39
CA VAL A 71 8.40 3.47 -5.30
C VAL A 71 8.62 3.92 -3.85
N PRO A 72 7.59 4.15 -3.03
CA PRO A 72 7.79 4.52 -1.62
C PRO A 72 8.43 3.39 -0.80
N LEU A 73 8.19 2.11 -1.13
CA LEU A 73 8.90 0.99 -0.46
C LEU A 73 10.41 1.04 -0.71
N VAL A 74 10.85 1.40 -1.91
CA VAL A 74 12.28 1.56 -2.23
C VAL A 74 12.87 2.78 -1.51
N SER A 75 12.06 3.81 -1.21
CA SER A 75 12.51 4.99 -0.47
C SER A 75 12.80 4.74 1.02
N PHE A 76 12.53 3.53 1.53
CA PHE A 76 13.00 3.10 2.86
C PHE A 76 14.45 2.60 2.85
N ALA A 77 15.10 2.48 1.69
CA ALA A 77 16.50 2.11 1.63
C ALA A 77 17.39 3.24 2.16
N THR A 78 18.39 2.88 2.97
CA THR A 78 19.37 3.78 3.60
C THR A 78 20.65 3.94 2.78
N ASP A 79 20.74 3.26 1.64
CA ASP A 79 21.88 3.37 0.72
C ASP A 79 21.90 4.75 0.05
N ALA A 80 23.04 5.43 0.08
CA ALA A 80 23.18 6.82 -0.40
C ALA A 80 22.76 7.00 -1.86
N ASP A 81 23.14 6.06 -2.74
CA ASP A 81 22.77 6.10 -4.16
C ASP A 81 21.27 5.88 -4.34
N THR A 82 20.67 5.02 -3.52
CA THR A 82 19.22 4.78 -3.54
C THR A 82 18.45 6.00 -3.06
N VAL A 83 18.84 6.60 -1.93
CA VAL A 83 18.25 7.85 -1.41
C VAL A 83 18.34 8.96 -2.45
N ARG A 84 19.48 9.10 -3.13
CA ARG A 84 19.66 10.09 -4.20
C ARG A 84 18.72 9.86 -5.38
N ASN A 85 18.49 8.62 -5.79
CA ASN A 85 17.65 8.28 -6.93
C ASN A 85 16.15 8.31 -6.61
N VAL A 86 15.77 8.04 -5.37
CA VAL A 86 14.38 7.88 -4.92
C VAL A 86 14.04 8.85 -3.79
N HIS A 87 14.57 10.08 -3.87
CA HIS A 87 14.32 11.13 -2.90
C HIS A 87 12.88 11.65 -3.01
N TRP A 88 12.30 12.00 -1.87
CA TRP A 88 11.03 12.69 -1.80
C TRP A 88 11.20 14.19 -2.00
N THR A 89 12.23 14.76 -1.38
CA THR A 89 12.54 16.19 -1.45
C THR A 89 14.04 16.38 -1.66
N HIS A 90 14.37 17.37 -2.49
CA HIS A 90 15.75 17.78 -2.76
C HIS A 90 15.91 19.25 -2.39
N ALA A 91 16.99 19.55 -1.66
CA ALA A 91 17.36 20.91 -1.29
C ALA A 91 18.84 21.16 -1.58
N LYS A 92 19.17 22.42 -1.82
CA LYS A 92 20.56 22.87 -2.01
C LYS A 92 20.95 23.79 -0.88
N GLY A 93 21.89 23.34 -0.06
CA GLY A 93 22.49 24.12 1.00
C GLY A 93 23.73 24.88 0.51
N ARG A 94 24.08 25.94 1.24
CA ARG A 94 25.34 26.66 1.05
C ARG A 94 25.92 26.95 2.42
N THR A 95 27.19 26.59 2.63
CA THR A 95 27.89 26.92 3.86
C THR A 95 28.63 28.25 3.70
N PHE A 96 28.64 29.04 4.77
CA PHE A 96 29.43 30.25 4.88
C PHE A 96 30.43 30.05 6.02
N VAL A 97 31.72 30.27 5.74
CA VAL A 97 32.76 30.31 6.77
C VAL A 97 33.19 31.77 6.88
N GLY A 98 32.63 32.49 7.85
CA GLY A 98 32.70 33.96 7.88
C GLY A 98 31.90 34.56 6.71
N ASP A 99 32.49 35.53 6.01
CA ASP A 99 31.88 36.19 4.83
C ASP A 99 32.17 35.45 3.50
N VAL A 100 32.95 34.37 3.52
CA VAL A 100 33.31 33.64 2.30
C VAL A 100 32.37 32.46 2.12
N ARG A 101 31.74 32.39 0.93
CA ARG A 101 30.96 31.24 0.48
C ARG A 101 31.94 30.12 0.12
N VAL A 102 31.95 29.04 0.89
CA VAL A 102 32.96 27.99 0.75
C VAL A 102 32.44 26.87 -0.14
N ASP A 103 31.29 26.26 0.16
CA ASP A 103 30.78 25.14 -0.65
C ASP A 103 29.25 25.08 -0.73
N SER A 104 28.75 24.45 -1.80
CA SER A 104 27.34 24.09 -1.97
C SER A 104 27.16 22.59 -1.81
N PHE A 105 26.24 22.18 -0.94
CA PHE A 105 25.90 20.79 -0.73
C PHE A 105 24.46 20.51 -1.19
N ASP A 106 24.22 19.30 -1.67
CA ASP A 106 22.91 18.78 -2.04
C ASP A 106 22.39 17.90 -0.90
N VAL A 107 21.15 18.17 -0.48
CA VAL A 107 20.42 17.41 0.55
C VAL A 107 19.31 16.63 -0.14
N TYR A 108 19.33 15.32 0.01
CA TYR A 108 18.27 14.43 -0.46
C TYR A 108 17.57 13.83 0.75
N ILE A 109 16.27 14.04 0.84
CA ILE A 109 15.44 13.54 1.94
C ILE A 109 14.57 12.43 1.37
N SER A 110 14.77 11.21 1.87
CA SER A 110 13.89 10.06 1.66
C SER A 110 12.92 9.90 2.83
N LEU A 111 12.09 8.87 2.82
CA LEU A 111 11.17 8.62 3.94
C LEU A 111 11.93 8.27 5.22
N ARG A 112 13.04 7.52 5.12
CA ARG A 112 13.75 6.96 6.27
C ARG A 112 15.15 7.54 6.51
N ALA A 113 15.71 8.23 5.53
CA ALA A 113 17.08 8.72 5.61
C ALA A 113 17.30 10.06 4.90
N ILE A 114 18.30 10.81 5.36
CA ILE A 114 18.79 12.03 4.72
C ILE A 114 20.20 11.78 4.20
N ALA A 115 20.44 12.03 2.91
CA ALA A 115 21.76 11.93 2.31
C ALA A 115 22.29 13.31 1.92
N LEU A 116 23.49 13.64 2.37
CA LEU A 116 24.23 14.86 2.06
C LEU A 116 25.35 14.58 1.06
N PHE A 117 25.39 15.35 -0.02
CA PHE A 117 26.44 15.28 -1.05
C PHE A 117 27.12 16.64 -1.21
N GLY A 118 28.42 16.65 -1.51
CA GLY A 118 29.14 17.88 -1.90
C GLY A 118 29.99 18.53 -0.81
N PHE A 119 30.28 17.82 0.29
CA PHE A 119 31.41 18.18 1.15
C PHE A 119 32.73 17.77 0.45
N GLN A 120 33.85 18.37 0.86
CA GLN A 120 35.18 18.09 0.27
C GLN A 120 35.62 16.62 0.35
N ASP A 121 34.95 15.80 1.17
CA ASP A 121 35.10 14.37 1.23
C ASP A 121 34.21 13.66 0.21
N THR A 122 34.80 12.71 -0.52
CA THR A 122 34.21 12.01 -1.66
C THR A 122 33.01 11.12 -1.32
N ASP A 123 32.79 10.82 -0.04
CA ASP A 123 31.77 9.88 0.40
C ASP A 123 30.53 10.63 0.91
N PRO A 124 29.32 10.27 0.44
CA PRO A 124 28.08 10.87 0.94
C PRO A 124 27.86 10.51 2.40
N THR A 125 27.44 11.50 3.19
CA THR A 125 27.01 11.26 4.58
C THR A 125 25.52 10.94 4.57
N VAL A 126 25.15 9.77 5.09
CA VAL A 126 23.75 9.37 5.24
C VAL A 126 23.40 9.33 6.72
N PHE A 127 22.28 9.95 7.07
CA PHE A 127 21.68 9.89 8.40
C PHE A 127 20.43 9.03 8.29
N ASP A 128 20.40 7.91 9.01
CA ASP A 128 19.20 7.09 9.20
C ASP A 128 18.41 7.67 10.38
N PHE A 129 17.09 7.74 10.26
CA PHE A 129 16.21 8.18 11.33
C PHE A 129 16.08 7.16 12.47
N GLU A 130 16.39 5.88 12.23
CA GLU A 130 16.37 4.86 13.30
C GLU A 130 17.63 4.84 14.17
N ASP A 131 18.75 5.37 13.68
CA ASP A 131 20.00 5.40 14.45
C ASP A 131 20.00 6.62 15.40
N ASP A 132 20.66 6.50 16.56
CA ASP A 132 20.83 7.56 17.59
C ASP A 132 21.62 8.80 17.08
N ASP A 133 21.82 8.91 15.77
CA ASP A 133 22.58 9.99 15.11
C ASP A 133 21.78 11.29 14.99
N CYS A 134 20.52 11.32 15.43
CA CYS A 134 19.75 12.54 15.48
C CYS A 134 19.94 13.31 16.80
N ASP A 135 20.88 14.24 16.77
CA ASP A 135 21.14 15.15 17.87
C ASP A 135 20.07 16.28 17.90
N GLU A 136 19.18 16.24 18.90
CA GLU A 136 18.16 17.28 19.15
C GLU A 136 18.77 18.69 19.22
N GLU A 137 20.03 18.83 19.65
CA GLU A 137 20.70 20.15 19.71
C GLU A 137 20.95 20.73 18.31
N LEU A 138 21.15 19.87 17.31
CA LEU A 138 21.46 20.27 15.94
C LEU A 138 20.18 20.40 15.09
N PHE A 139 19.19 19.55 15.34
CA PHE A 139 17.95 19.49 14.57
C PHE A 139 16.69 19.42 15.48
N PRO A 140 16.08 20.57 15.84
CA PRO A 140 14.94 20.61 16.77
C PRO A 140 13.64 20.00 16.21
N TYR A 141 13.65 19.55 14.95
CA TYR A 141 12.50 18.92 14.29
C TYR A 141 12.72 17.42 14.06
N CYS A 142 13.76 16.83 14.66
CA CYS A 142 14.09 15.45 14.34
C CYS A 142 13.04 14.46 14.83
N ASP A 143 12.57 14.61 16.07
CA ASP A 143 11.53 13.74 16.63
C ASP A 143 10.26 13.76 15.77
N ASP A 144 9.84 14.94 15.31
CA ASP A 144 8.70 15.11 14.41
C ASP A 144 8.92 14.37 13.07
N CYS A 145 10.16 14.38 12.56
CA CYS A 145 10.53 13.66 11.33
C CYS A 145 10.56 12.14 11.54
N ILE A 146 11.08 11.66 12.67
CA ILE A 146 11.12 10.24 13.04
C ILE A 146 9.69 9.71 13.18
N GLU A 147 8.85 10.39 13.97
CA GLU A 147 7.45 10.00 14.18
C GLU A 147 6.67 9.97 12.85
N SER A 148 6.85 11.01 12.01
CA SER A 148 6.21 11.06 10.68
C SER A 148 6.70 9.96 9.74
N SER A 149 7.98 9.61 9.79
CA SER A 149 8.57 8.51 9.00
C SER A 149 7.99 7.16 9.41
N GLU A 150 7.98 6.83 10.70
CA GLU A 150 7.46 5.57 11.23
C GLU A 150 5.97 5.37 10.89
N ASP A 151 5.16 6.41 11.08
CA ASP A 151 3.76 6.39 10.72
C ASP A 151 3.57 6.15 9.21
N THR A 152 4.35 6.84 8.38
CA THR A 152 4.31 6.69 6.92
C THR A 152 4.74 5.29 6.49
N GLU A 153 5.77 4.71 7.13
CA GLU A 153 6.24 3.35 6.84
C GLU A 153 5.13 2.33 7.03
N SER A 154 4.45 2.37 8.17
CA SER A 154 3.35 1.46 8.48
C SER A 154 2.19 1.58 7.46
N VAL A 155 1.87 2.80 7.05
CA VAL A 155 0.80 3.09 6.07
C VAL A 155 1.18 2.58 4.69
N VAL A 156 2.41 2.79 4.22
CA VAL A 156 2.90 2.33 2.92
C VAL A 156 2.89 0.80 2.84
N ILE A 157 3.36 0.11 3.88
CA ILE A 157 3.36 -1.35 3.95
C ILE A 157 1.92 -1.87 3.91
N LEU A 158 1.02 -1.29 4.70
CA LEU A 158 -0.39 -1.68 4.71
C LEU A 158 -1.07 -1.42 3.36
N ALA A 159 -0.77 -0.29 2.72
CA ALA A 159 -1.28 0.05 1.38
C ALA A 159 -0.80 -0.96 0.33
N PHE A 160 0.47 -1.38 0.39
CA PHE A 160 1.00 -2.40 -0.52
C PHE A 160 0.31 -3.76 -0.33
N LEU A 161 0.19 -4.22 0.91
CA LEU A 161 -0.47 -5.50 1.23
C LEU A 161 -1.95 -5.50 0.84
N THR A 162 -2.66 -4.41 1.14
CA THR A 162 -4.09 -4.27 0.78
C THR A 162 -4.29 -4.27 -0.74
N THR A 163 -3.39 -3.66 -1.50
CA THR A 163 -3.46 -3.67 -2.97
C THR A 163 -3.24 -5.06 -3.56
N ILE A 164 -2.33 -5.86 -2.99
CA ILE A 164 -2.16 -7.28 -3.38
C ILE A 164 -3.44 -8.07 -3.11
N LEU A 165 -4.02 -7.91 -1.91
CA LEU A 165 -5.26 -8.59 -1.56
C LEU A 165 -6.41 -8.17 -2.50
N GLN A 166 -6.50 -6.89 -2.84
CA GLN A 166 -7.47 -6.37 -3.80
C GLN A 166 -7.30 -7.02 -5.19
N LEU A 167 -6.07 -7.10 -5.70
CA LEU A 167 -5.78 -7.77 -6.97
C LEU A 167 -6.24 -9.24 -6.96
N VAL A 168 -5.93 -9.98 -5.90
CA VAL A 168 -6.38 -11.38 -5.75
C VAL A 168 -7.90 -11.46 -5.73
N GLN A 169 -8.57 -10.53 -5.03
CA GLN A 169 -10.03 -10.51 -4.98
C GLN A 169 -10.66 -10.19 -6.33
N ASP A 170 -10.12 -9.23 -7.08
CA ASP A 170 -10.60 -8.88 -8.42
C ASP A 170 -10.46 -10.07 -9.38
N LEU A 171 -9.31 -10.76 -9.33
CA LEU A 171 -9.08 -11.97 -10.13
C LEU A 171 -10.03 -13.10 -9.73
N GLN A 172 -10.28 -13.33 -8.45
CA GLN A 172 -11.24 -14.35 -8.00
C GLN A 172 -12.67 -14.03 -8.47
N ARG A 173 -13.07 -12.75 -8.40
CA ARG A 173 -14.39 -12.28 -8.83
C ARG A 173 -14.56 -12.28 -10.34
N SER A 174 -13.48 -12.33 -11.13
CA SER A 174 -13.57 -12.53 -12.57
C SER A 174 -14.14 -13.91 -12.94
N SER A 175 -14.05 -14.89 -12.03
CA SER A 175 -14.65 -16.21 -12.18
C SER A 175 -16.09 -16.26 -11.64
N PHE A 176 -16.97 -16.98 -12.33
CA PHE A 176 -18.36 -17.16 -11.86
C PHE A 176 -18.45 -17.94 -10.54
N ALA A 177 -17.55 -18.91 -10.32
CA ALA A 177 -17.54 -19.76 -9.12
C ALA A 177 -16.96 -19.05 -7.88
N GLY A 178 -16.13 -18.02 -8.07
CA GLY A 178 -15.44 -17.31 -6.98
C GLY A 178 -16.17 -16.08 -6.45
N ASP A 179 -17.40 -15.80 -6.91
CA ASP A 179 -18.12 -14.59 -6.52
C ASP A 179 -18.96 -14.78 -5.25
N PHE A 180 -18.30 -14.62 -4.11
CA PHE A 180 -18.94 -14.69 -2.81
C PHE A 180 -19.40 -13.30 -2.36
N ASN A 181 -20.63 -13.20 -1.85
CA ASN A 181 -21.19 -11.94 -1.34
C ASN A 181 -20.34 -11.37 -0.20
N CYS A 182 -19.80 -12.23 0.65
CA CYS A 182 -18.95 -11.80 1.76
C CYS A 182 -17.64 -11.17 1.29
N GLN A 183 -17.06 -11.66 0.19
CA GLN A 183 -15.85 -11.10 -0.39
C GLN A 183 -16.09 -9.69 -0.94
N ARG A 184 -17.27 -9.45 -1.52
CA ARG A 184 -17.68 -8.10 -1.95
C ARG A 184 -17.74 -7.14 -0.77
N PHE A 185 -18.33 -7.57 0.34
CA PHE A 185 -18.42 -6.76 1.56
C PHE A 185 -17.04 -6.41 2.10
N LEU A 186 -16.16 -7.41 2.23
CA LEU A 186 -14.80 -7.18 2.71
C LEU A 186 -14.02 -6.21 1.83
N GLY A 187 -14.13 -6.32 0.50
CA GLY A 187 -13.52 -5.37 -0.41
C GLY A 187 -14.00 -3.92 -0.19
N ILE A 188 -15.30 -3.71 0.06
CA ILE A 188 -15.83 -2.39 0.39
C ILE A 188 -15.27 -1.88 1.72
N VAL A 189 -15.25 -2.73 2.76
CA VAL A 189 -14.74 -2.35 4.08
C VAL A 189 -13.25 -2.00 4.01
N PHE A 190 -12.43 -2.84 3.38
CA PHE A 190 -11.00 -2.59 3.22
C PHE A 190 -10.73 -1.35 2.35
N GLY A 191 -11.53 -1.12 1.31
CA GLY A 191 -11.43 0.10 0.51
C GLY A 191 -11.72 1.36 1.33
N ILE A 192 -12.76 1.35 2.18
CA ILE A 192 -13.10 2.46 3.07
C ILE A 192 -11.99 2.67 4.10
N VAL A 193 -11.55 1.61 4.78
CA VAL A 193 -10.48 1.68 5.80
C VAL A 193 -9.19 2.22 5.17
N GLY A 194 -8.78 1.69 4.01
CA GLY A 194 -7.60 2.16 3.29
C GLY A 194 -7.70 3.65 2.92
N ALA A 195 -8.84 4.10 2.41
CA ALA A 195 -9.06 5.51 2.10
C ALA A 195 -8.98 6.41 3.35
N PHE A 196 -9.53 5.97 4.48
CA PHE A 196 -9.43 6.72 5.74
C PHE A 196 -8.00 6.75 6.28
N SER A 197 -7.26 5.65 6.20
CA SER A 197 -5.84 5.60 6.61
C SER A 197 -4.99 6.56 5.80
N THR A 198 -5.15 6.60 4.47
CA THR A 198 -4.43 7.56 3.62
C THR A 198 -4.83 9.01 3.90
N LEU A 199 -6.10 9.27 4.22
CA LEU A 199 -6.52 10.63 4.61
C LEU A 199 -5.94 11.06 5.96
N GLN A 200 -5.74 10.14 6.89
CA GLN A 200 -5.10 10.42 8.16
C GLN A 200 -3.62 10.78 7.98
N SER A 201 -2.90 10.06 7.12
CA SER A 201 -1.46 10.32 6.87
C SER A 201 -1.17 11.64 6.16
N ILE A 202 -2.17 12.26 5.53
CA ILE A 202 -2.01 13.59 4.90
C ILE A 202 -2.18 14.73 5.94
N ARG A 203 -2.77 14.43 7.10
CA ARG A 203 -3.08 15.44 8.11
C ARG A 203 -1.98 15.62 9.16
N SER A 204 -1.18 14.59 9.39
CA SER A 204 0.09 14.64 10.13
C SER A 204 1.13 15.38 9.30
#